data_AF-Q2L9T7-F1
#
_entry.id   AF-Q2L9T7-F1
#
_cell.length_a   1.000
_cell.length_b   1.000
_cell.length_c   1.000
_cell.angle_alpha   90.00
_cell.angle_beta   90.00
_cell.angle_gamma   90.00
#
_symmetry.space_group_name_H-M   'P 1'
#
loop_
_entity.id
_entity.type
_entity.pdbx_description
1 polymer ?
#
loop_
_entity_poly.entity_id
_entity_poly.type
_entity_poly.pdbx_seq_one_letter_code
_entity_poly.pdbx_strand_id
1 'polypeptide(L)'
;LGCLSNLSMGVKGAIFIMVGHGLCSSGMFSLVNVFYSHSGYRNLYMNKGFLIKSPILCLASFLLCSSNMAAPPSLNLFGEVLMFVCSYLISFCFLLLLMVMTIISAIYSLHLYTSTCHGKVSEAQTSLETVSYSSIFVLLVHWIPLNFLFLFMP
;
A
#
# COMPACT_ATOMS: atom_id res chain seq x y z
N LEU A 1 0.66 -15.02 13.52
CA LEU A 1 -0.48 -15.11 14.46
C LEU A 1 -1.70 -15.78 13.84
N GLY A 2 -2.20 -15.32 12.68
CA GLY A 2 -3.47 -15.81 12.14
C GLY A 2 -3.51 -17.31 11.83
N CYS A 3 -2.50 -17.85 11.15
CA CYS A 3 -2.44 -19.30 10.89
C CYS A 3 -2.09 -20.12 12.15
N LEU A 4 -1.27 -19.57 13.04
CA LEU A 4 -0.77 -20.27 14.23
C LEU A 4 -1.78 -20.31 15.38
N SER A 5 -2.83 -19.48 15.33
CA SER A 5 -3.83 -19.42 16.40
C SER A 5 -4.83 -20.57 16.39
N ASN A 6 -4.86 -21.39 15.32
CA ASN A 6 -5.83 -22.46 15.09
C ASN A 6 -7.31 -22.02 15.18
N LEU A 7 -7.59 -20.72 15.19
CA LEU A 7 -8.93 -20.15 15.14
C LEU A 7 -9.35 -20.03 13.68
N SER A 8 -10.55 -20.52 13.34
CA SER A 8 -11.09 -20.43 11.98
C SER A 8 -11.12 -18.97 11.47
N MET A 9 -11.42 -18.02 12.38
CA MET A 9 -11.41 -16.59 12.10
C MET A 9 -10.01 -16.05 11.80
N GLY A 10 -8.99 -16.57 12.49
CA GLY A 10 -7.60 -16.15 12.33
C GLY A 10 -6.98 -16.66 11.03
N VAL A 11 -7.32 -17.90 10.65
CA VAL A 11 -6.92 -18.48 9.36
C VAL A 11 -7.57 -17.72 8.20
N LYS A 12 -8.86 -17.39 8.30
CA LYS A 12 -9.56 -16.54 7.31
C LYS A 12 -8.90 -15.15 7.20
N GLY A 13 -8.67 -14.49 8.34
CA GLY A 13 -7.98 -13.19 8.37
C GLY A 13 -6.59 -13.25 7.73
N ALA A 14 -5.81 -14.29 8.01
CA ALA A 14 -4.49 -14.47 7.40
C ALA A 14 -4.56 -14.62 5.87
N ILE A 15 -5.54 -15.37 5.35
CA ILE A 15 -5.73 -15.53 3.91
C ILE A 15 -6.07 -14.19 3.26
N PHE A 16 -6.96 -13.40 3.87
CA PHE A 16 -7.31 -12.09 3.33
C PHE A 16 -6.13 -11.12 3.31
N ILE A 17 -5.30 -11.09 4.37
CA ILE A 17 -4.08 -10.30 4.38
C ILE A 17 -3.10 -10.78 3.32
N MET A 18 -2.90 -12.09 3.13
CA MET A 18 -1.97 -12.61 2.12
C MET A 18 -2.37 -12.19 0.70
N VAL A 19 -3.67 -12.27 0.38
CA VAL A 19 -4.18 -11.87 -0.94
C VAL A 19 -4.12 -10.36 -1.12
N GLY A 20 -4.65 -9.59 -0.17
CA GLY A 20 -4.66 -8.13 -0.24
C GLY A 20 -3.26 -7.52 -0.25
N HIS A 21 -2.36 -8.02 0.59
CA HIS A 21 -0.97 -7.57 0.65
C HIS A 21 -0.18 -7.99 -0.60
N GLY A 22 -0.44 -9.17 -1.18
CA GLY A 22 0.16 -9.60 -2.43
C GLY A 22 -0.16 -8.66 -3.60
N LEU A 23 -1.42 -8.26 -3.73
CA LEU A 23 -1.87 -7.31 -4.76
C LEU A 23 -1.33 -5.89 -4.50
N CYS A 24 -1.34 -5.45 -3.24
CA CYS A 24 -0.87 -4.11 -2.89
C CYS A 24 0.65 -3.95 -3.07
N SER A 25 1.44 -4.95 -2.62
CA SER A 25 2.90 -4.92 -2.69
C SER A 25 3.41 -4.98 -4.13
N SER A 26 2.83 -5.85 -4.97
CA SER A 26 3.14 -5.89 -6.41
C SER A 26 2.81 -4.56 -7.10
N GLY A 27 1.67 -3.95 -6.78
CA GLY A 27 1.32 -2.61 -7.25
C GLY A 27 2.36 -1.56 -6.85
N MET A 28 2.80 -1.54 -5.58
CA MET A 28 3.85 -0.62 -5.10
C MET A 28 5.21 -0.86 -5.76
N PHE A 29 5.59 -2.11 -6.04
CA PHE A 29 6.82 -2.39 -6.79
C PHE A 29 6.74 -1.88 -8.24
N SER A 30 5.60 -2.05 -8.89
CA SER A 30 5.38 -1.49 -10.24
C SER A 30 5.46 0.05 -10.23
N LEU A 31 4.96 0.69 -9.17
CA LEU A 31 5.01 2.13 -8.98
C LEU A 31 6.44 2.67 -8.84
N VAL A 32 7.26 1.99 -8.03
CA VAL A 32 8.69 2.32 -7.91
C VAL A 32 9.40 2.18 -9.26
N ASN A 33 9.03 1.19 -10.07
CA ASN A 33 9.59 1.03 -11.41
C ASN A 33 9.22 2.20 -12.34
N VAL A 34 7.99 2.72 -12.26
CA VAL A 34 7.58 3.91 -13.01
C VAL A 34 8.40 5.13 -12.58
N PHE A 35 8.56 5.36 -11.27
CA PHE A 35 9.43 6.44 -10.79
C PHE A 35 10.88 6.27 -11.25
N TYR A 36 11.41 5.05 -11.20
CA TYR A 36 12.75 4.75 -11.68
C TYR A 36 12.92 5.00 -13.19
N SER A 37 11.93 4.66 -14.01
CA SER A 37 11.99 4.91 -15.45
C SER A 37 12.03 6.40 -15.80
N HIS A 38 11.41 7.25 -14.97
CA HIS A 38 11.39 8.70 -15.18
C HIS A 38 12.62 9.42 -14.62
N SER A 39 13.15 8.98 -13.47
CA SER A 39 14.25 9.68 -12.81
C SER A 39 15.61 9.03 -13.01
N GLY A 40 15.67 7.75 -13.38
CA GLY A 40 16.90 6.95 -13.43
C GLY A 40 17.46 6.57 -12.05
N TYR A 41 16.83 7.00 -10.95
CA TYR A 41 17.32 6.78 -9.59
C TYR A 41 16.29 6.05 -8.73
N ARG A 42 16.76 5.15 -7.86
CA ARG A 42 15.93 4.45 -6.87
C ARG A 42 15.81 5.19 -5.54
N ASN A 43 16.62 6.23 -5.33
CA ASN A 43 16.64 6.94 -4.05
C ASN A 43 15.41 7.86 -3.92
N LEU A 44 14.62 7.67 -2.86
CA LEU A 44 13.42 8.46 -2.56
C LEU A 44 13.69 9.97 -2.52
N TYR A 45 14.85 10.37 -2.01
CA TYR A 45 15.22 11.79 -1.91
C TYR A 45 15.38 12.47 -3.27
N MET A 46 15.84 11.73 -4.28
CA MET A 46 15.98 12.23 -5.64
C MET A 46 14.63 12.25 -6.37
N ASN A 47 13.67 11.43 -5.90
CA ASN A 47 12.35 11.23 -6.50
C ASN A 47 11.25 12.09 -5.86
N LYS A 48 11.58 13.34 -5.48
CA LYS A 48 10.65 14.29 -4.86
C LYS A 48 9.87 15.12 -5.89
N GLY A 49 8.64 15.50 -5.52
CA GLY A 49 7.86 16.49 -6.26
C GLY A 49 7.14 15.97 -7.51
N PHE A 50 6.81 14.69 -7.59
CA PHE A 50 6.10 14.11 -8.74
C PHE A 50 4.71 14.70 -8.98
N LEU A 51 4.11 15.38 -7.99
CA LEU A 51 2.79 16.02 -8.14
C LEU A 51 2.79 17.11 -9.22
N ILE A 52 3.92 17.79 -9.40
CA ILE A 52 4.08 18.83 -10.43
C ILE A 52 4.22 18.20 -11.83
N LYS A 53 4.83 17.01 -11.92
CA LYS A 53 5.06 16.32 -13.19
C LYS A 53 3.81 15.60 -13.70
N SER A 54 3.18 14.81 -12.83
CA SER A 54 2.09 13.92 -13.21
C SER A 54 1.14 13.70 -12.04
N PRO A 55 0.04 14.48 -11.93
CA PRO A 55 -0.91 14.33 -10.82
C PRO A 55 -1.61 12.96 -10.83
N ILE A 56 -1.79 12.35 -11.99
CA ILE A 56 -2.41 11.01 -12.14
C ILE A 56 -1.56 9.92 -11.48
N LEU A 57 -0.24 9.98 -11.62
CA LEU A 57 0.66 9.03 -10.97
C LEU A 57 0.66 9.22 -9.45
N CYS A 58 0.56 10.47 -8.97
CA CYS A 58 0.40 10.76 -7.55
C CYS A 58 -0.95 10.28 -7.00
N LEU A 59 -2.02 10.34 -7.79
CA LEU A 59 -3.30 9.76 -7.37
C LEU A 59 -3.19 8.24 -7.26
N ALA A 60 -2.58 7.57 -8.24
CA ALA A 60 -2.38 6.13 -8.20
C ALA A 60 -1.47 5.70 -7.03
N SER A 61 -0.42 6.47 -6.74
CA SER A 61 0.45 6.22 -5.58
C SER A 61 -0.29 6.40 -4.26
N PHE A 62 -1.11 7.43 -4.13
CA PHE A 62 -1.95 7.65 -2.96
C PHE A 62 -2.91 6.49 -2.73
N LEU A 63 -3.59 6.04 -3.78
CA LEU A 63 -4.55 4.94 -3.74
C LEU A 63 -3.92 3.60 -3.33
N LEU A 64 -2.72 3.30 -3.82
CA LEU A 64 -1.99 2.09 -3.41
C LEU A 64 -1.44 2.23 -1.98
N CYS A 65 -0.87 3.39 -1.62
CA CYS A 65 -0.36 3.63 -0.26
C CYS A 65 -1.47 3.57 0.79
N SER A 66 -2.67 4.10 0.50
CA SER A 66 -3.81 4.05 1.41
C SER A 66 -4.34 2.62 1.59
N SER A 67 -4.35 1.81 0.52
CA SER A 67 -4.67 0.38 0.64
C SER A 67 -3.63 -0.41 1.44
N ASN A 68 -2.36 0.01 1.41
CA ASN A 68 -1.30 -0.58 2.24
C ASN A 68 -1.43 -0.18 3.72
N MET A 69 -1.95 1.01 4.01
CA MET A 69 -2.30 1.47 5.37
C MET A 69 -3.57 0.81 5.92
N ALA A 70 -4.19 -0.10 5.16
CA ALA A 70 -5.47 -0.71 5.50
C ALA A 70 -6.59 0.34 5.71
N ALA A 71 -6.65 1.38 4.87
CA ALA A 71 -7.77 2.32 4.88
C ALA A 71 -9.08 1.67 4.38
N PRO A 72 -10.28 2.11 4.83
CA PRO A 72 -11.55 1.72 4.21
C PRO A 72 -11.56 2.27 2.77
N PRO A 73 -11.85 1.53 1.67
CA PRO A 73 -12.50 0.23 1.45
C PRO A 73 -11.55 -0.92 0.99
N SER A 74 -10.49 -1.24 1.74
CA SER A 74 -9.49 -2.25 1.35
C SER A 74 -9.68 -3.63 2.00
N LEU A 75 -9.28 -4.69 1.29
CA LEU A 75 -9.18 -6.07 1.81
C LEU A 75 -8.27 -6.19 3.04
N ASN A 76 -7.19 -5.39 3.09
CA ASN A 76 -6.22 -5.42 4.19
C ASN A 76 -6.87 -5.05 5.53
N LEU A 77 -7.78 -4.07 5.53
CA LEU A 77 -8.53 -3.69 6.74
C LEU A 77 -9.36 -4.85 7.28
N PHE A 78 -10.08 -5.56 6.40
CA PHE A 78 -10.90 -6.69 6.82
C PHE A 78 -10.05 -7.80 7.44
N GLY A 79 -8.92 -8.12 6.80
CA GLY A 79 -7.94 -9.07 7.33
C GLY A 79 -7.37 -8.65 8.69
N GLU A 80 -6.98 -7.39 8.84
CA GLU A 80 -6.44 -6.86 10.10
C GLU A 80 -7.47 -6.86 11.24
N VAL A 81 -8.73 -6.50 10.99
CA VAL A 81 -9.80 -6.54 12.00
C VAL A 81 -10.02 -7.96 12.52
N LEU A 82 -10.04 -8.95 11.64
CA LEU A 82 -10.15 -10.37 12.02
C LEU A 82 -8.95 -10.82 12.88
N MET A 83 -7.77 -10.31 12.56
CA MET A 83 -6.54 -10.55 13.32
C MET A 83 -6.56 -9.89 14.70
N PHE A 84 -7.12 -8.67 14.82
CA PHE A 84 -7.33 -8.02 16.12
C PHE A 84 -8.22 -8.85 17.03
N VAL A 85 -9.37 -9.33 16.51
CA VAL A 85 -10.29 -10.19 17.28
C VAL A 85 -9.59 -11.47 17.73
N CYS A 86 -8.83 -12.12 16.85
CA CYS A 86 -8.10 -13.34 17.22
C CYS A 86 -6.99 -13.08 18.25
N SER A 87 -6.26 -11.97 18.12
CA SER A 87 -5.18 -11.62 19.05
C SER A 87 -5.72 -11.35 20.45
N TYR A 88 -6.88 -10.70 20.56
CA TYR A 88 -7.58 -10.47 21.82
C TYR A 88 -7.94 -11.78 22.53
N LEU A 89 -8.40 -12.79 21.78
CA LEU A 89 -8.73 -14.11 22.32
C LEU A 89 -7.52 -14.89 22.82
N ILE A 90 -6.32 -14.63 22.28
CA ILE A 90 -5.09 -15.37 22.65
C ILE A 90 -4.42 -14.72 23.85
N SER A 91 -4.06 -13.44 23.76
CA SER A 91 -3.46 -12.69 24.87
C SER A 91 -3.47 -11.18 24.64
N PHE A 92 -3.58 -10.42 25.73
CA PHE A 92 -3.49 -8.96 25.70
C PHE A 92 -2.12 -8.45 25.20
N CYS A 93 -1.04 -9.19 25.46
CA CYS A 93 0.30 -8.82 25.00
C CYS A 93 0.39 -8.82 23.47
N PHE A 94 -0.18 -9.84 22.80
CA PHE A 94 -0.19 -9.88 21.34
C PHE A 94 -1.08 -8.80 20.72
N LEU A 95 -2.18 -8.42 21.37
CA LEU A 95 -3.00 -7.30 20.94
C LEU A 95 -2.19 -5.99 20.92
N LEU A 96 -1.47 -5.71 22.01
CA LEU A 96 -0.69 -4.47 22.13
C LEU A 96 0.44 -4.42 21.09
N LEU A 97 1.10 -5.55 20.85
CA LEU A 97 2.09 -5.66 19.78
C LEU A 97 1.46 -5.38 18.40
N LEU A 98 0.29 -5.94 18.09
CA LEU A 98 -0.39 -5.73 16.82
C LEU A 98 -0.78 -4.25 16.60
N MET A 99 -1.23 -3.58 17.65
CA MET A 99 -1.53 -2.13 17.61
C MET A 99 -0.30 -1.29 17.27
N VAL A 100 0.85 -1.58 17.87
CA VAL A 100 2.08 -0.85 17.57
C VAL A 100 2.53 -1.09 16.13
N MET A 101 2.45 -2.33 15.65
CA MET A 101 2.87 -2.68 14.29
C MET A 101 2.02 -2.00 13.21
N THR A 102 0.69 -1.91 13.40
CA THR A 102 -0.22 -1.24 12.47
C THR A 102 -0.01 0.28 12.43
N ILE A 103 0.36 0.90 13.56
CA ILE A 103 0.74 2.32 13.57
C ILE A 103 2.05 2.56 12.81
N ILE A 104 3.05 1.70 12.99
CA ILE A 104 4.34 1.83 12.29
C ILE A 104 4.15 1.65 10.77
N SER A 105 3.34 0.67 10.34
CA SER A 105 3.06 0.45 8.91
C SER A 105 2.33 1.64 8.28
N ALA A 106 1.35 2.21 8.99
CA ALA A 106 0.67 3.44 8.60
C ALA A 106 1.64 4.61 8.40
N ILE A 107 2.50 4.89 9.39
CA ILE A 107 3.48 5.98 9.31
C ILE A 107 4.44 5.79 8.13
N TYR A 108 4.91 4.55 7.90
CA TYR A 108 5.79 4.25 6.78
C TYR A 108 5.12 4.53 5.42
N SER A 109 3.88 4.07 5.23
CA SER A 109 3.15 4.28 3.96
C SER A 109 2.91 5.76 3.67
N LEU A 110 2.58 6.54 4.70
CA LEU A 110 2.40 7.99 4.58
C LEU A 110 3.72 8.71 4.30
N HIS A 111 4.82 8.26 4.93
CA HIS A 111 6.15 8.78 4.66
C HIS A 111 6.59 8.50 3.20
N LEU A 112 6.30 7.31 2.68
CA LEU A 112 6.61 6.96 1.29
C LEU A 112 5.83 7.85 0.29
N TYR A 113 4.55 8.12 0.54
CA TYR A 113 3.76 9.00 -0.31
C TYR A 113 4.25 10.47 -0.26
N THR A 114 4.45 11.01 0.94
CA THR A 114 4.87 12.41 1.12
C THR A 114 6.28 12.66 0.58
N SER A 115 7.20 11.71 0.76
CA SER A 115 8.58 11.84 0.26
C SER A 115 8.70 11.78 -1.25
N THR A 116 7.75 11.17 -1.96
CA THR A 116 7.79 11.04 -3.44
C THR A 116 6.92 12.08 -4.14
N CYS A 117 5.71 12.28 -3.65
CA CYS A 117 4.71 13.11 -4.34
C CYS A 117 4.80 14.58 -3.93
N HIS A 118 5.03 14.86 -2.65
CA HIS A 118 5.11 16.22 -2.13
C HIS A 118 6.53 16.79 -2.17
N GLY A 119 6.61 18.12 -2.12
CA GLY A 119 7.88 18.86 -2.09
C GLY A 119 8.24 19.53 -3.41
N LYS A 120 9.35 20.26 -3.40
CA LYS A 120 9.93 20.87 -4.60
C LYS A 120 10.58 19.78 -5.46
N VAL A 121 10.43 19.92 -6.78
CA VAL A 121 11.12 19.04 -7.74
C VAL A 121 12.62 19.16 -7.54
N SER A 122 13.31 18.03 -7.49
CA SER A 122 14.77 18.00 -7.37
C SER A 122 15.42 18.52 -8.66
N GLU A 123 16.49 19.31 -8.54
CA GLU A 123 17.21 19.87 -9.69
C GLU A 123 17.83 18.77 -10.59
N ALA A 124 18.08 17.58 -10.03
CA ALA A 124 18.57 16.41 -10.75
C ALA A 124 17.53 15.80 -11.72
N GLN A 125 16.27 16.22 -11.66
CA GLN A 125 15.19 15.70 -12.48
C GLN A 125 14.79 16.68 -13.58
N THR A 126 15.57 16.70 -14.67
CA THR A 126 15.42 17.68 -15.75
C THR A 126 14.40 17.30 -16.82
N SER A 127 13.96 16.03 -16.91
CA SER A 127 12.99 15.58 -17.91
C SER A 127 11.53 15.68 -17.42
N LEU A 128 10.70 16.37 -18.22
CA LEU A 128 9.24 16.41 -18.16
C LEU A 128 8.68 15.42 -19.18
N GLU A 129 8.98 14.15 -19.00
CA GLU A 129 8.39 13.10 -19.83
C GLU A 129 6.99 12.74 -19.33
N THR A 130 6.03 12.65 -20.25
CA THR A 130 4.68 12.19 -19.94
C THR A 130 4.70 10.72 -19.52
N VAL A 131 3.97 10.41 -18.46
CA VAL A 131 3.81 9.02 -17.99
C VAL A 131 3.11 8.18 -19.05
N SER A 132 3.65 7.00 -19.33
CA SER A 132 3.06 6.07 -20.31
C SER A 132 1.68 5.56 -19.85
N TYR A 133 0.71 5.51 -20.76
CA TYR A 133 -0.64 5.01 -20.46
C TYR A 133 -0.64 3.54 -20.00
N SER A 134 0.27 2.72 -20.52
CA SER A 134 0.42 1.31 -20.12
C SER A 134 0.80 1.19 -18.64
N SER A 135 1.69 2.05 -18.15
CA SER A 135 2.11 2.02 -16.74
C SER A 135 0.97 2.39 -15.79
N ILE A 136 0.15 3.37 -16.15
CA ILE A 136 -1.05 3.75 -15.38
C ILE A 136 -2.08 2.62 -15.40
N PHE A 137 -2.27 1.97 -16.55
CA PHE A 137 -3.18 0.83 -16.66
C PHE A 137 -2.76 -0.33 -15.75
N VAL A 138 -1.46 -0.67 -15.70
CA VAL A 138 -0.95 -1.71 -14.79
C VAL A 138 -1.26 -1.35 -13.34
N LEU A 139 -1.08 -0.10 -12.92
CA LEU A 139 -1.39 0.35 -11.55
C LEU A 139 -2.89 0.22 -11.24
N LEU A 140 -3.76 0.59 -12.19
CA LEU A 140 -5.20 0.46 -12.04
C LEU A 140 -5.64 -1.01 -11.93
N VAL A 141 -5.04 -1.91 -12.71
CA VAL A 141 -5.32 -3.35 -12.67
C VAL A 141 -4.93 -3.97 -11.32
N HIS A 142 -3.97 -3.40 -10.57
CA HIS A 142 -3.69 -3.87 -9.20
C HIS A 142 -4.67 -3.32 -8.18
N TRP A 143 -5.11 -2.06 -8.35
CA TRP A 143 -5.98 -1.39 -7.39
C TRP A 143 -7.46 -1.81 -7.49
N ILE A 144 -7.98 -1.97 -8.71
CA ILE A 144 -9.38 -2.38 -8.94
C ILE A 144 -9.73 -3.72 -8.25
N PRO A 145 -9.00 -4.84 -8.45
CA PRO A 145 -9.34 -6.11 -7.82
C PRO A 145 -9.23 -6.03 -6.30
N LEU A 146 -8.30 -5.24 -5.77
CA LEU A 146 -8.13 -5.09 -4.33
C LEU A 146 -9.38 -4.52 -3.64
N ASN A 147 -10.06 -3.55 -4.26
CA ASN A 147 -11.30 -2.99 -3.72
C ASN A 147 -12.55 -3.77 -4.16
N PHE A 148 -12.55 -4.35 -5.36
CA PHE A 148 -13.68 -5.16 -5.82
C PHE A 148 -13.85 -6.41 -4.95
N LEU A 149 -12.74 -7.05 -4.58
CA LEU A 149 -12.76 -8.19 -3.66
C LEU A 149 -13.27 -7.80 -2.26
N PHE A 150 -13.07 -6.57 -1.80
CA PHE A 150 -13.67 -6.10 -0.55
C PHE A 150 -15.21 -6.07 -0.63
N LEU A 151 -15.76 -5.69 -1.79
CA LEU A 151 -17.21 -5.52 -1.97
C LEU A 151 -17.98 -6.85 -2.14
N PHE A 152 -17.31 -7.90 -2.64
CA PHE A 152 -17.92 -9.21 -2.88
C PHE A 152 -17.79 -10.19 -1.71
N MET A 153 -17.09 -9.81 -0.64
CA MET A 153 -16.88 -10.67 0.52
C MET A 153 -17.97 -10.42 1.58
N PRO A 154 -18.72 -11.46 1.99
CA PRO A 154 -19.66 -11.39 3.10
C PRO A 154 -18.98 -11.50 4.47
#